data_AF-A0A8H8S5P4-F1
#
_entry.id   AF-A0A8H8S5P4-F1
#
_cell.length_a   1.000
_cell.length_b   1.000
_cell.length_c   1.000
_cell.angle_alpha   90.00
_cell.angle_beta   90.00
_cell.angle_gamma   90.00
#
_symmetry.space_group_name_H-M   'P 1'
#
loop_
_entity.id
_entity.type
_entity.pdbx_description
1 polymer ?
#
loop_
_entity_poly.entity_id
_entity_poly.type
_entity_poly.pdbx_seq_one_letter_code
_entity_poly.pdbx_strand_id
1 'polypeptide(L)'
;MKFSQIALLSAASIAVAQPHNHARHHHEQRGSPVEGRDVVATVNVPGAVETIYLLNGTPISGADVQAGIASGKYILVNGQVSSIASAAPVETAAASIAPSSVAAPTSAKAGEFIEKIKSTPTTSASVSNDTPASSAPASSAATSSAVSSSAAASSSTKTASSSSPSSSSGSTSSGSWPDFESGSVPCTTFPDTYGAVALDWMNNGGWSGLQHTPNFSGVLGAVGGLIDLIATPSGCQENSFCSYACPAGYQKSQWPVDNQGSTKQSVGGLYCDSQGMLQLTNPDFKQLCIKGAGGVTIESTVGDVISVCRTDYPGTEAETVPLSVNNGDTGIDLCNPDKATYYSWEGAGTSAQYYLNPSGHGPDEACWWNVEGSGLGNYSPVNLGTGSTDGQTFLSIFGNSPTLTDFSKWTLDYDVTFIVDGTESGCKYQNKQFYGLNGEVTDHTGCVVSGETIVVKFS
;
A
#
# COMPACT_ATOMS: atom_id res chain seq x y z
N MET A 1 -17.36 9.31 1.26
CA MET A 1 -16.74 10.60 1.55
C MET A 1 -17.33 11.22 2.81
N LYS A 2 -16.61 11.19 3.94
CA LYS A 2 -16.90 12.06 5.09
C LYS A 2 -16.00 13.29 5.02
N PHE A 3 -16.42 14.31 4.26
CA PHE A 3 -15.71 15.58 4.17
C PHE A 3 -15.54 16.20 5.57
N SER A 4 -14.30 16.25 6.07
CA SER A 4 -14.00 16.55 7.48
C SER A 4 -13.20 17.84 7.71
N GLN A 5 -13.18 18.74 6.72
CA GLN A 5 -13.12 20.19 6.91
C GLN A 5 -13.40 20.91 5.58
N ILE A 6 -14.36 21.85 5.58
CA ILE A 6 -14.61 22.75 4.45
C ILE A 6 -14.39 24.18 4.94
N ALA A 7 -13.30 24.80 4.49
CA ALA A 7 -12.99 26.20 4.80
C ALA A 7 -13.79 27.13 3.87
N LEU A 8 -15.00 27.53 4.30
CA LEU A 8 -15.83 28.48 3.58
C LEU A 8 -15.30 29.91 3.74
N LEU A 9 -14.96 30.54 2.61
CA LEU A 9 -14.49 31.92 2.55
C LEU A 9 -15.63 32.85 2.12
N SER A 10 -15.94 33.84 2.96
CA SER A 10 -16.96 34.86 2.68
C SER A 10 -16.33 36.20 2.31
N ALA A 11 -16.87 36.86 1.28
CA ALA A 11 -16.56 38.26 0.98
C ALA A 11 -17.25 39.19 1.98
N ALA A 12 -16.51 40.16 2.53
CA ALA A 12 -17.00 41.01 3.62
C ALA A 12 -17.79 42.23 3.12
N SER A 13 -19.06 42.35 3.54
CA SER A 13 -19.88 43.55 3.38
C SER A 13 -20.30 44.09 4.74
N ILE A 14 -19.94 45.34 5.06
CA ILE A 14 -20.09 45.91 6.41
C ILE A 14 -21.53 46.38 6.66
N ALA A 15 -22.20 45.76 7.64
CA ALA A 15 -23.42 46.25 8.28
C ALA A 15 -23.45 45.81 9.76
N VAL A 16 -24.02 46.64 10.65
CA VAL A 16 -23.94 46.45 12.11
C VAL A 16 -25.32 46.34 12.73
N ALA A 17 -25.57 45.26 13.49
CA ALA A 17 -26.69 45.13 14.42
C ALA A 17 -26.44 44.08 15.51
N GLN A 18 -27.07 44.26 16.67
CA GLN A 18 -27.14 43.35 17.83
C GLN A 18 -28.43 43.66 18.61
N PRO A 19 -28.88 42.84 19.58
CA PRO A 19 -28.52 41.44 19.91
C PRO A 19 -29.79 40.54 20.00
N HIS A 20 -29.69 39.35 20.61
CA HIS A 20 -30.43 39.05 21.87
C HIS A 20 -30.04 37.66 22.45
N ASN A 21 -30.14 37.52 23.78
CA ASN A 21 -29.77 36.32 24.53
C ASN A 21 -30.95 35.36 24.71
N HIS A 22 -30.65 34.05 24.81
CA HIS A 22 -31.25 33.22 25.85
C HIS A 22 -30.24 32.18 26.39
N ALA A 23 -30.05 32.19 27.70
CA ALA A 23 -29.36 31.13 28.43
C ALA A 23 -30.32 30.56 29.50
N ARG A 24 -30.24 29.25 29.74
CA ARG A 24 -30.81 28.61 30.93
C ARG A 24 -29.83 27.57 31.46
N HIS A 25 -29.66 27.56 32.78
CA HIS A 25 -28.83 26.61 33.49
C HIS A 25 -29.47 25.21 33.49
N HIS A 26 -28.68 24.18 33.78
CA HIS A 26 -28.89 23.40 35.00
C HIS A 26 -27.54 23.03 35.62
N HIS A 27 -27.50 22.91 36.94
CA HIS A 27 -26.31 22.66 37.73
C HIS A 27 -26.66 21.54 38.71
N GLU A 28 -25.83 20.50 38.80
CA GLU A 28 -25.89 19.57 39.92
C GLU A 28 -24.47 19.06 40.23
N GLN A 29 -24.24 18.67 41.48
CA GLN A 29 -22.95 18.17 41.97
C GLN A 29 -23.18 17.00 42.93
N ARG A 30 -22.38 15.93 42.80
CA ARG A 30 -21.44 15.40 43.82
C ARG A 30 -21.20 13.90 43.65
N GLY A 31 -19.92 13.54 43.67
CA GLY A 31 -19.43 12.15 43.72
C GLY A 31 -17.94 12.14 43.43
N SER A 32 -17.11 11.85 44.43
CA SER A 32 -15.67 11.65 44.27
C SER A 32 -15.37 10.14 44.10
N PRO A 33 -14.19 9.75 43.59
CA PRO A 33 -14.07 8.53 42.80
C PRO A 33 -13.94 7.24 43.62
N VAL A 34 -14.27 6.14 42.93
CA VAL A 34 -13.74 4.80 43.20
C VAL A 34 -12.92 4.41 41.96
N GLU A 35 -11.61 4.22 42.12
CA GLU A 35 -10.72 3.80 41.03
C GLU A 35 -10.95 2.30 40.71
N GLY A 36 -11.02 1.95 39.42
CA GLY A 36 -11.73 0.72 39.01
C GLY A 36 -11.31 0.07 37.68
N ARG A 37 -10.06 0.27 37.23
CA ARG A 37 -9.44 -0.26 35.98
C ARG A 37 -9.83 0.45 34.69
N ASP A 38 -8.84 0.64 33.84
CA ASP A 38 -8.94 1.38 32.59
C ASP A 38 -9.76 0.65 31.52
N VAL A 39 -10.70 1.39 30.93
CA VAL A 39 -11.33 1.00 29.66
C VAL A 39 -10.33 1.33 28.55
N VAL A 40 -10.16 0.43 27.58
CA VAL A 40 -9.29 0.65 26.42
C VAL A 40 -9.70 1.94 25.71
N ALA A 41 -8.83 2.95 25.73
CA ALA A 41 -9.11 4.24 25.14
C ALA A 41 -9.10 4.15 23.60
N THR A 42 -10.28 4.21 22.98
CA THR A 42 -10.45 4.26 21.53
C THR A 42 -9.96 5.62 21.00
N VAL A 43 -8.66 5.74 20.79
CA VAL A 43 -8.06 6.94 20.15
C VAL A 43 -8.43 6.93 18.68
N ASN A 44 -9.49 7.67 18.34
CA ASN A 44 -9.99 7.80 16.99
C ASN A 44 -9.05 8.70 16.15
N VAL A 45 -7.97 8.13 15.62
CA VAL A 45 -7.04 8.80 14.72
C VAL A 45 -7.78 9.19 13.43
N PRO A 46 -7.81 10.46 13.02
CA PRO A 46 -8.34 10.85 11.72
C PRO A 46 -7.49 10.24 10.60
N GLY A 47 -8.12 9.61 9.61
CA GLY A 47 -7.46 9.26 8.35
C GLY A 47 -7.02 10.52 7.59
N ALA A 48 -6.20 10.34 6.54
CA ALA A 48 -5.64 11.44 5.75
C ALA A 48 -6.74 12.45 5.32
N VAL A 49 -6.51 13.74 5.61
CA VAL A 49 -7.51 14.81 5.39
C VAL A 49 -7.05 15.73 4.26
N GLU A 50 -7.69 15.64 3.11
CA GLU A 50 -7.55 16.62 2.03
C GLU A 50 -8.29 17.92 2.41
N THR A 51 -7.64 19.08 2.24
CA THR A 51 -8.20 20.39 2.61
C THR A 51 -8.57 21.19 1.36
N ILE A 52 -9.86 21.20 1.00
CA ILE A 52 -10.37 21.91 -0.17
C ILE A 52 -10.88 23.30 0.25
N TYR A 53 -10.27 24.36 -0.29
CA TYR A 53 -10.71 25.74 -0.09
C TYR A 53 -11.78 26.13 -1.11
N LEU A 54 -12.95 26.58 -0.62
CA LEU A 54 -14.08 26.96 -1.47
C LEU A 54 -14.40 28.45 -1.34
N LEU A 55 -14.43 29.16 -2.48
CA LEU A 55 -14.95 30.52 -2.62
C LEU A 55 -16.23 30.48 -3.44
N ASN A 56 -17.35 30.91 -2.86
CA ASN A 56 -18.68 30.82 -3.49
C ASN A 56 -19.04 29.42 -4.04
N GLY A 57 -18.52 28.35 -3.40
CA GLY A 57 -18.72 26.97 -3.84
C GLY A 57 -17.78 26.49 -4.97
N THR A 58 -16.85 27.32 -5.44
CA THR A 58 -15.82 26.95 -6.43
C THR A 58 -14.48 26.71 -5.73
N PRO A 59 -13.72 25.64 -6.05
CA PRO A 59 -12.36 25.45 -5.55
C PRO A 59 -11.43 26.60 -5.94
N ILE A 60 -10.55 27.00 -5.02
CA ILE A 60 -9.46 27.97 -5.28
C ILE A 60 -8.14 27.48 -4.68
N SER A 61 -7.01 27.92 -5.23
CA SER A 61 -5.69 27.47 -4.77
C SER A 61 -5.32 28.04 -3.39
N GLY A 62 -4.46 27.34 -2.64
CA GLY A 62 -3.93 27.86 -1.37
C GLY A 62 -3.21 29.20 -1.52
N ALA A 63 -2.60 29.46 -2.69
CA ALA A 63 -1.97 30.74 -3.02
C ALA A 63 -3.00 31.87 -3.16
N ASP A 64 -4.13 31.63 -3.85
CA ASP A 64 -5.24 32.59 -3.97
C ASP A 64 -5.85 32.92 -2.60
N VAL A 65 -6.00 31.90 -1.74
CA VAL A 65 -6.47 32.07 -0.36
C VAL A 65 -5.52 32.98 0.42
N GLN A 66 -4.21 32.71 0.39
CA GLN A 66 -3.24 33.49 1.15
C GLN A 66 -3.11 34.93 0.62
N ALA A 67 -3.08 35.14 -0.70
CA ALA A 67 -3.09 36.46 -1.31
C ALA A 67 -4.39 37.25 -1.01
N GLY A 68 -5.54 36.57 -0.98
CA GLY A 68 -6.83 37.16 -0.66
C GLY A 68 -7.00 37.50 0.83
N ILE A 69 -6.43 36.72 1.74
CA ILE A 69 -6.36 37.06 3.16
C ILE A 69 -5.42 38.26 3.38
N ALA A 70 -4.23 38.24 2.78
CA ALA A 70 -3.24 39.32 2.90
C ALA A 70 -3.74 40.67 2.34
N SER A 71 -4.61 40.64 1.33
CA SER A 71 -5.25 41.83 0.76
C SER A 71 -6.58 42.22 1.44
N GLY A 72 -7.02 41.51 2.48
CA GLY A 72 -8.30 41.75 3.17
C GLY A 72 -9.55 41.42 2.33
N LYS A 73 -9.36 40.74 1.19
CA LYS A 73 -10.41 40.32 0.24
C LYS A 73 -11.23 39.13 0.75
N TYR A 74 -10.62 38.25 1.55
CA TYR A 74 -11.25 37.09 2.17
C TYR A 74 -11.09 37.10 3.69
N ILE A 75 -12.07 36.57 4.40
CA ILE A 75 -12.01 36.32 5.86
C ILE A 75 -12.30 34.83 6.10
N LEU A 76 -11.48 34.20 6.95
CA LEU A 76 -11.71 32.83 7.43
C LEU A 76 -12.88 32.79 8.42
N VAL A 77 -13.95 32.08 8.08
CA VAL A 77 -15.06 31.80 8.99
C VAL A 77 -14.70 30.60 9.88
N ASN A 78 -14.98 30.68 11.18
CA ASN A 78 -14.62 29.68 12.20
C ASN A 78 -13.11 29.33 12.22
N GLY A 79 -12.26 30.33 12.48
CA GLY A 79 -10.81 30.16 12.41
C GLY A 79 -10.18 29.25 13.48
N GLN A 80 -9.57 28.16 13.03
CA GLN A 80 -8.27 27.67 13.54
C GLN A 80 -7.49 27.03 12.38
N VAL A 81 -6.45 27.70 11.90
CA VAL A 81 -5.41 27.13 11.02
C VAL A 81 -4.07 27.61 11.55
N SER A 82 -3.28 26.70 12.13
CA SER A 82 -1.95 27.03 12.64
C SER A 82 -0.94 27.01 11.50
N SER A 83 -0.35 28.17 11.20
CA SER A 83 0.69 28.42 10.19
C SER A 83 0.37 28.00 8.74
N ILE A 84 0.19 29.00 7.86
CA ILE A 84 0.26 28.82 6.41
C ILE A 84 1.70 29.16 5.98
N ALA A 85 2.54 28.15 5.78
CA ALA A 85 3.95 28.34 5.43
C ALA A 85 4.08 28.86 3.98
N SER A 86 4.47 30.11 3.82
CA SER A 86 4.63 30.77 2.51
C SER A 86 6.10 30.82 2.11
N ALA A 87 6.42 30.40 0.89
CA ALA A 87 7.77 30.47 0.33
C ALA A 87 7.90 31.66 -0.65
N ALA A 88 8.84 32.56 -0.38
CA ALA A 88 9.19 33.71 -1.22
C ALA A 88 10.68 34.10 -1.02
N PRO A 89 11.35 34.78 -1.97
CA PRO A 89 12.79 34.56 -2.18
C PRO A 89 13.79 35.56 -1.55
N VAL A 90 14.92 35.00 -1.11
CA VAL A 90 16.33 35.44 -1.26
C VAL A 90 16.69 36.93 -1.16
N GLU A 91 17.44 37.31 -0.12
CA GLU A 91 18.78 37.94 -0.28
C GLU A 91 19.67 37.80 1.00
N THR A 92 20.91 38.31 0.98
CA THR A 92 22.00 37.90 1.90
C THR A 92 22.45 38.97 2.91
N ALA A 93 22.57 38.60 4.19
CA ALA A 93 23.40 39.29 5.20
C ALA A 93 23.79 38.33 6.34
N ALA A 94 24.91 38.58 7.04
CA ALA A 94 25.45 37.67 8.06
C ALA A 94 25.78 38.37 9.41
N ALA A 95 25.40 37.72 10.52
CA ALA A 95 25.97 37.93 11.87
C ALA A 95 25.60 36.76 12.80
N SER A 96 26.48 36.37 13.72
CA SER A 96 26.24 35.26 14.67
C SER A 96 25.81 35.73 16.06
N ILE A 97 24.91 35.00 16.73
CA ILE A 97 25.02 34.64 18.16
C ILE A 97 24.34 33.27 18.38
N ALA A 98 24.77 32.52 19.40
CA ALA A 98 24.14 31.30 19.92
C ALA A 98 24.33 31.24 21.46
N PRO A 99 23.75 30.26 22.18
CA PRO A 99 22.48 29.57 22.03
C PRO A 99 21.55 29.81 23.25
N SER A 100 20.33 29.27 23.26
CA SER A 100 19.59 29.02 24.52
C SER A 100 18.57 27.89 24.38
N SER A 101 18.26 27.21 25.49
CA SER A 101 17.54 25.93 25.53
C SER A 101 16.13 26.04 26.15
N VAL A 102 15.14 25.36 25.55
CA VAL A 102 13.87 24.98 26.19
C VAL A 102 13.55 23.52 25.83
N ALA A 103 12.83 22.81 26.72
CA ALA A 103 12.68 21.36 26.69
C ALA A 103 11.68 20.81 25.65
N ALA A 104 11.80 19.52 25.35
CA ALA A 104 10.93 18.79 24.45
C ALA A 104 9.60 18.35 25.11
N PRO A 105 8.48 18.31 24.35
CA PRO A 105 7.30 17.51 24.69
C PRO A 105 7.51 16.04 24.28
N THR A 106 6.92 15.11 25.04
CA THR A 106 7.04 13.66 24.80
C THR A 106 6.22 13.16 23.60
N SER A 107 6.76 12.14 22.91
CA SER A 107 6.14 11.48 21.76
C SER A 107 4.82 10.77 22.09
N ALA A 108 3.87 10.84 21.16
CA ALA A 108 2.79 9.87 21.01
C ALA A 108 3.03 9.11 19.70
N LYS A 109 3.07 7.77 19.77
CA LYS A 109 3.39 6.91 18.63
C LYS A 109 2.17 6.64 17.74
N ALA A 110 2.43 6.40 16.46
CA ALA A 110 1.50 5.78 15.52
C ALA A 110 2.26 4.67 14.79
N GLY A 111 1.62 3.52 14.55
CA GLY A 111 2.21 2.40 13.79
C GLY A 111 3.21 1.52 14.56
N GLU A 112 2.82 0.92 15.70
CA GLU A 112 3.59 -0.18 16.31
C GLU A 112 2.79 -1.48 16.38
N PHE A 113 3.28 -2.52 15.70
CA PHE A 113 2.93 -3.91 16.00
C PHE A 113 3.86 -4.42 17.11
N ILE A 114 3.39 -4.37 18.37
CA ILE A 114 4.12 -4.91 19.52
C ILE A 114 3.71 -6.37 19.72
N GLU A 115 4.59 -7.29 19.34
CA GLU A 115 4.36 -8.70 19.59
C GLU A 115 4.55 -9.04 21.08
N LYS A 116 3.53 -9.65 21.69
CA LYS A 116 3.49 -9.89 23.14
C LYS A 116 4.23 -11.17 23.50
N ILE A 117 5.55 -11.08 23.66
CA ILE A 117 6.40 -12.19 24.13
C ILE A 117 5.85 -12.71 25.48
N LYS A 118 5.20 -13.87 25.45
CA LYS A 118 4.69 -14.57 26.64
C LYS A 118 5.60 -15.75 26.97
N SER A 119 6.67 -15.48 27.71
CA SER A 119 7.52 -16.52 28.29
C SER A 119 6.66 -17.50 29.11
N THR A 120 6.68 -18.78 28.72
CA THR A 120 6.08 -19.87 29.50
C THR A 120 7.19 -20.62 30.25
N PRO A 121 6.97 -21.02 31.52
CA PRO A 121 8.02 -21.63 32.33
C PRO A 121 8.22 -23.11 31.98
N THR A 122 9.48 -23.51 31.81
CA THR A 122 9.89 -24.91 31.71
C THR A 122 9.43 -25.70 32.94
N THR A 123 8.76 -26.84 32.76
CA THR A 123 8.67 -27.90 33.78
C THR A 123 8.77 -29.27 33.12
N SER A 124 9.84 -30.00 33.42
CA SER A 124 10.05 -31.35 32.89
C SER A 124 9.32 -32.40 33.72
N ALA A 125 8.58 -33.28 33.04
CA ALA A 125 8.13 -34.58 33.56
C ALA A 125 8.31 -35.63 32.45
N SER A 126 8.39 -36.91 32.81
CA SER A 126 8.99 -37.94 31.94
C SER A 126 8.22 -39.26 31.92
N VAL A 127 8.58 -40.13 30.95
CA VAL A 127 8.15 -41.53 30.72
C VAL A 127 6.65 -41.72 30.43
N SER A 128 6.24 -42.49 29.42
CA SER A 128 6.59 -43.92 29.26
C SER A 128 6.61 -44.40 27.80
N ASN A 129 7.24 -45.56 27.58
CA ASN A 129 7.12 -46.31 26.32
C ASN A 129 5.67 -46.78 26.11
N ASP A 130 5.28 -46.98 24.86
CA ASP A 130 5.00 -48.35 24.42
C ASP A 130 5.14 -48.53 22.90
N THR A 131 5.52 -49.73 22.49
CA THR A 131 5.52 -50.17 21.08
C THR A 131 4.87 -51.54 21.00
N PRO A 132 4.08 -51.79 19.95
CA PRO A 132 4.14 -53.10 19.30
C PRO A 132 4.32 -52.99 17.78
N ALA A 133 4.91 -54.05 17.21
CA ALA A 133 5.37 -54.10 15.83
C ALA A 133 4.35 -54.69 14.83
N SER A 134 4.69 -54.60 13.54
CA SER A 134 4.18 -55.41 12.42
C SER A 134 2.74 -55.06 11.95
N SER A 135 2.41 -55.04 10.66
CA SER A 135 2.89 -55.93 9.59
C SER A 135 2.77 -55.32 8.18
N ALA A 136 3.59 -55.77 7.24
CA ALA A 136 3.31 -55.68 5.81
C ALA A 136 2.39 -56.84 5.35
N PRO A 137 1.75 -56.74 4.17
CA PRO A 137 2.37 -57.42 3.03
C PRO A 137 2.28 -56.65 1.69
N ALA A 138 2.92 -57.23 0.67
CA ALA A 138 3.27 -56.60 -0.60
C ALA A 138 2.19 -56.65 -1.71
N SER A 139 2.46 -55.83 -2.74
CA SER A 139 2.24 -56.12 -4.16
C SER A 139 0.81 -56.09 -4.75
N SER A 140 0.62 -55.21 -5.73
CA SER A 140 0.40 -55.65 -7.12
C SER A 140 0.77 -54.55 -8.12
N ALA A 141 1.33 -54.93 -9.27
CA ALA A 141 1.63 -54.02 -10.37
C ALA A 141 0.54 -54.11 -11.45
N ALA A 142 0.31 -53.02 -12.18
CA ALA A 142 -0.48 -52.99 -13.41
C ALA A 142 0.26 -52.20 -14.49
N THR A 143 0.45 -52.79 -15.68
CA THR A 143 1.29 -52.24 -16.75
C THR A 143 0.49 -52.10 -18.05
N SER A 144 0.46 -50.89 -18.60
CA SER A 144 -0.04 -50.50 -19.93
C SER A 144 0.60 -49.13 -20.27
N SER A 145 1.26 -48.82 -21.39
CA SER A 145 1.32 -49.40 -22.76
C SER A 145 -0.04 -49.46 -23.46
N ALA A 146 -0.30 -48.87 -24.63
CA ALA A 146 0.46 -47.94 -25.53
C ALA A 146 -0.60 -47.17 -26.38
N VAL A 147 -0.37 -46.35 -27.43
CA VAL A 147 0.70 -46.17 -28.44
C VAL A 147 0.81 -44.68 -28.89
N SER A 148 1.73 -44.38 -29.82
CA SER A 148 1.96 -43.04 -30.42
C SER A 148 0.92 -42.60 -31.47
N SER A 149 0.90 -41.31 -31.79
CA SER A 149 0.73 -40.82 -33.18
C SER A 149 1.37 -39.44 -33.36
N SER A 150 2.07 -39.24 -34.47
CA SER A 150 2.80 -38.01 -34.81
C SER A 150 2.23 -37.37 -36.07
N ALA A 151 2.14 -36.04 -36.09
CA ALA A 151 1.88 -35.26 -37.31
C ALA A 151 2.58 -33.90 -37.23
N ALA A 152 3.63 -33.72 -38.03
CA ALA A 152 4.21 -32.40 -38.30
C ALA A 152 3.67 -31.89 -39.63
N ALA A 153 3.26 -30.63 -39.69
CA ALA A 153 2.85 -29.96 -40.92
C ALA A 153 3.41 -28.53 -40.95
N SER A 154 4.37 -28.27 -41.83
CA SER A 154 4.89 -26.93 -42.07
C SER A 154 4.17 -26.29 -43.25
N SER A 155 3.66 -25.07 -43.08
CA SER A 155 3.20 -24.22 -44.19
C SER A 155 3.53 -22.76 -43.89
N SER A 156 4.08 -22.06 -44.88
CA SER A 156 4.71 -20.75 -44.68
C SER A 156 3.77 -19.55 -44.89
N THR A 157 3.97 -18.53 -44.07
CA THR A 157 3.80 -17.09 -44.36
C THR A 157 2.56 -16.59 -45.10
N LYS A 158 1.81 -15.70 -44.42
CA LYS A 158 1.63 -14.31 -44.91
C LYS A 158 1.31 -13.33 -43.80
N THR A 159 1.75 -12.09 -44.00
CA THR A 159 1.62 -10.96 -43.08
C THR A 159 0.22 -10.34 -43.13
N ALA A 160 -0.33 -10.02 -41.95
CA ALA A 160 -1.31 -8.96 -41.77
C ALA A 160 -1.03 -8.28 -40.42
N SER A 161 -0.89 -6.96 -40.39
CA SER A 161 -0.65 -6.21 -39.16
C SER A 161 -1.97 -5.83 -38.51
N SER A 162 -2.17 -6.24 -37.26
CA SER A 162 -3.25 -5.74 -36.40
C SER A 162 -2.71 -5.58 -34.98
N SER A 163 -2.65 -4.33 -34.51
CA SER A 163 -2.27 -3.99 -33.14
C SER A 163 -3.39 -4.38 -32.17
N SER A 164 -3.19 -5.47 -31.44
CA SER A 164 -3.98 -5.82 -30.24
C SER A 164 -3.35 -5.16 -29.00
N PRO A 165 -4.14 -4.83 -27.96
CA PRO A 165 -3.62 -4.22 -26.74
C PRO A 165 -2.69 -5.19 -25.97
N SER A 166 -1.75 -4.61 -25.24
CA SER A 166 -0.84 -5.28 -24.32
C SER A 166 -1.60 -5.81 -23.09
N SER A 167 -2.16 -7.01 -23.20
CA SER A 167 -2.64 -7.76 -22.03
C SER A 167 -1.46 -8.02 -21.10
N SER A 168 -1.53 -7.50 -19.87
CA SER A 168 -0.53 -7.67 -18.80
C SER A 168 -0.56 -9.07 -18.18
N SER A 169 -0.49 -10.10 -19.03
CA SER A 169 -0.29 -11.50 -18.62
C SER A 169 0.90 -11.60 -17.67
N GLY A 170 0.73 -12.32 -16.56
CA GLY A 170 1.69 -12.43 -15.45
C GLY A 170 3.08 -12.88 -15.92
N SER A 171 3.92 -11.91 -16.29
CA SER A 171 5.15 -12.18 -17.00
C SER A 171 6.23 -12.62 -16.01
N THR A 172 6.46 -13.93 -15.96
CA THR A 172 7.52 -14.61 -15.21
C THR A 172 8.91 -14.34 -15.80
N SER A 173 9.23 -13.06 -15.88
CA SER A 173 10.55 -12.53 -16.20
C SER A 173 11.61 -13.10 -15.25
N SER A 174 12.70 -13.63 -15.82
CA SER A 174 13.72 -14.37 -15.07
C SER A 174 14.72 -13.47 -14.32
N GLY A 175 14.29 -12.28 -13.87
CA GLY A 175 15.11 -11.36 -13.06
C GLY A 175 16.41 -10.89 -13.69
N SER A 176 16.52 -10.87 -15.03
CA SER A 176 17.76 -10.55 -15.74
C SER A 176 17.54 -9.34 -16.65
N TRP A 177 17.81 -8.16 -16.10
CA TRP A 177 17.74 -6.87 -16.79
C TRP A 177 19.12 -6.19 -16.77
N PRO A 178 19.38 -5.20 -17.63
CA PRO A 178 20.55 -4.34 -17.51
C PRO A 178 20.55 -3.59 -16.18
N ASP A 179 21.74 -3.27 -15.67
CA ASP A 179 21.86 -2.28 -14.59
C ASP A 179 21.39 -0.91 -15.09
N PHE A 180 20.55 -0.22 -14.31
CA PHE A 180 20.13 1.15 -14.62
C PHE A 180 21.26 2.13 -14.28
N GLU A 181 21.59 3.03 -15.21
CA GLU A 181 22.57 4.10 -15.00
C GLU A 181 21.86 5.44 -14.72
N SER A 182 22.11 6.01 -13.55
CA SER A 182 21.64 7.36 -13.18
C SER A 182 21.95 8.40 -14.26
N GLY A 183 20.93 9.12 -14.71
CA GLY A 183 21.05 10.15 -15.75
C GLY A 183 21.09 9.64 -17.19
N SER A 184 20.88 8.34 -17.44
CA SER A 184 20.89 7.77 -18.81
C SER A 184 19.55 7.80 -19.55
N VAL A 185 18.42 7.81 -18.83
CA VAL A 185 17.06 7.73 -19.40
C VAL A 185 16.30 9.04 -19.14
N PRO A 186 15.69 9.69 -20.16
CA PRO A 186 14.84 10.86 -19.97
C PRO A 186 13.54 10.51 -19.24
N CYS A 187 13.00 11.40 -18.40
CA CYS A 187 11.78 11.15 -17.61
C CYS A 187 10.52 10.90 -18.46
N THR A 188 10.51 11.38 -19.71
CA THR A 188 9.46 11.10 -20.69
C THR A 188 9.48 9.67 -21.24
N THR A 189 10.50 8.87 -20.88
CA THR A 189 10.66 7.46 -21.27
C THR A 189 10.48 6.57 -20.04
N PHE A 190 9.53 5.63 -20.11
CA PHE A 190 9.33 4.64 -19.05
C PHE A 190 10.43 3.56 -19.13
N PRO A 191 11.07 3.13 -18.02
CA PRO A 191 12.25 2.26 -18.02
C PRO A 191 11.90 0.76 -18.09
N ASP A 192 11.05 0.35 -19.03
CA ASP A 192 10.60 -1.04 -19.24
C ASP A 192 11.77 -2.02 -19.47
N THR A 193 12.75 -1.59 -20.26
CA THR A 193 14.01 -2.29 -20.56
C THR A 193 14.83 -2.66 -19.32
N TYR A 194 14.61 -1.98 -18.19
CA TYR A 194 15.27 -2.22 -16.89
C TYR A 194 14.37 -2.99 -15.90
N GLY A 195 13.27 -3.59 -16.39
CA GLY A 195 12.39 -4.49 -15.64
C GLY A 195 11.19 -3.86 -14.97
N ALA A 196 11.03 -2.53 -15.06
CA ALA A 196 9.82 -1.87 -14.60
C ALA A 196 8.60 -2.29 -15.46
N VAL A 197 7.43 -2.44 -14.84
CA VAL A 197 6.18 -2.81 -15.52
C VAL A 197 5.32 -1.57 -15.70
N ALA A 198 4.97 -1.25 -16.95
CA ALA A 198 4.14 -0.10 -17.29
C ALA A 198 2.67 -0.34 -16.94
N LEU A 199 2.05 0.62 -16.25
CA LEU A 199 0.63 0.60 -15.87
C LEU A 199 -0.16 1.60 -16.73
N ASP A 200 -0.37 1.27 -18.01
CA ASP A 200 -0.87 2.23 -19.01
C ASP A 200 -2.26 2.83 -18.66
N TRP A 201 -3.13 2.07 -17.98
CA TRP A 201 -4.45 2.54 -17.54
C TRP A 201 -4.40 3.67 -16.51
N MET A 202 -3.29 3.80 -15.77
CA MET A 202 -3.08 4.92 -14.83
C MET A 202 -2.99 6.28 -15.55
N ASN A 203 -2.85 6.29 -16.88
CA ASN A 203 -2.73 7.48 -17.74
C ASN A 203 -1.57 8.43 -17.33
N ASN A 204 -0.63 7.89 -16.55
CA ASN A 204 0.53 8.60 -16.00
C ASN A 204 1.83 8.16 -16.70
N GLY A 205 1.77 7.84 -18.00
CA GLY A 205 2.93 7.41 -18.79
C GLY A 205 3.58 6.10 -18.29
N GLY A 206 2.76 5.14 -17.83
CA GLY A 206 3.20 3.83 -17.33
C GLY A 206 3.60 3.81 -15.83
N TRP A 207 3.78 4.96 -15.19
CA TRP A 207 4.19 5.05 -13.78
C TRP A 207 3.03 4.70 -12.82
N SER A 208 3.33 3.94 -11.75
CA SER A 208 2.35 3.49 -10.75
C SER A 208 1.94 4.56 -9.75
N GLY A 209 2.73 5.64 -9.65
CA GLY A 209 2.46 6.78 -8.78
C GLY A 209 3.44 7.91 -9.03
N LEU A 210 2.99 9.16 -8.88
CA LEU A 210 3.79 10.36 -9.10
C LEU A 210 3.66 11.30 -7.88
N GLN A 211 4.80 11.68 -7.30
CA GLN A 211 4.88 12.49 -6.08
C GLN A 211 5.71 13.75 -6.39
N HIS A 212 5.09 14.93 -6.42
CA HIS A 212 5.79 16.17 -6.79
C HIS A 212 6.56 16.74 -5.61
N THR A 213 7.85 17.02 -5.82
CA THR A 213 8.78 17.46 -4.78
C THR A 213 9.67 18.63 -5.26
N PRO A 214 9.09 19.78 -5.69
CA PRO A 214 9.84 20.90 -6.25
C PRO A 214 10.81 21.61 -5.28
N ASN A 215 10.71 21.32 -3.97
CA ASN A 215 11.65 21.79 -2.94
C ASN A 215 12.74 20.75 -2.58
N PHE A 216 12.77 19.58 -3.23
CA PHE A 216 13.76 18.53 -2.98
C PHE A 216 15.10 18.86 -3.65
N SER A 217 16.11 19.17 -2.84
CA SER A 217 17.42 19.60 -3.30
C SER A 217 18.44 18.46 -3.29
N GLY A 218 18.51 17.73 -4.42
CA GLY A 218 19.43 16.61 -4.64
C GLY A 218 18.99 15.30 -4.00
N VAL A 219 19.54 14.18 -4.49
CA VAL A 219 19.13 12.79 -4.18
C VAL A 219 19.11 12.45 -2.68
N LEU A 220 19.85 13.20 -1.86
CA LEU A 220 19.94 13.03 -0.40
C LEU A 220 19.45 14.27 0.39
N GLY A 221 18.61 15.12 -0.21
CA GLY A 221 17.95 16.23 0.48
C GLY A 221 16.67 15.81 1.20
N ALA A 222 16.35 16.45 2.33
CA ALA A 222 15.11 16.18 3.07
C ALA A 222 13.87 16.48 2.21
N VAL A 223 12.92 15.53 2.17
CA VAL A 223 11.60 15.75 1.54
C VAL A 223 10.80 16.68 2.44
N GLY A 224 10.93 17.99 2.17
CA GLY A 224 10.29 19.10 2.87
C GLY A 224 8.78 19.18 2.59
N GLY A 225 8.06 18.16 3.06
CA GLY A 225 6.73 17.78 2.62
C GLY A 225 6.73 17.08 1.26
N LEU A 226 5.83 16.12 1.06
CA LEU A 226 5.27 15.96 -0.28
C LEU A 226 4.37 17.17 -0.53
N ILE A 227 4.50 17.77 -1.71
CA ILE A 227 3.80 19.01 -2.03
C ILE A 227 2.46 18.70 -2.69
N ASP A 228 2.46 17.79 -3.68
CA ASP A 228 1.25 17.22 -4.28
C ASP A 228 1.46 15.74 -4.65
N LEU A 229 0.39 14.94 -4.52
CA LEU A 229 0.22 13.73 -5.33
C LEU A 229 -0.27 14.20 -6.71
N ILE A 230 0.42 13.83 -7.80
CA ILE A 230 0.04 14.34 -9.13
C ILE A 230 -1.17 13.57 -9.65
N ALA A 231 -2.37 14.05 -9.27
CA ALA A 231 -3.66 13.44 -9.60
C ALA A 231 -4.18 13.77 -11.02
N THR A 232 -3.32 14.33 -11.89
CA THR A 232 -3.68 14.69 -13.27
C THR A 232 -2.80 13.97 -14.28
N PRO A 233 -3.35 13.50 -15.41
CA PRO A 233 -2.64 12.66 -16.37
C PRO A 233 -1.43 13.39 -16.93
N SER A 234 -0.27 12.95 -16.48
CA SER A 234 1.04 13.47 -16.82
C SER A 234 2.05 12.34 -16.70
N GLY A 235 3.05 12.28 -17.58
CA GLY A 235 4.17 11.37 -17.36
C GLY A 235 5.03 11.85 -16.19
N CYS A 236 6.06 11.11 -15.83
CA CYS A 236 7.09 11.56 -14.89
C CYS A 236 7.64 12.95 -15.28
N GLN A 237 7.49 13.95 -14.40
CA GLN A 237 7.90 15.36 -14.62
C GLN A 237 9.10 15.74 -13.75
N GLU A 238 9.84 16.76 -14.18
CA GLU A 238 10.97 17.35 -13.44
C GLU A 238 10.64 17.63 -11.97
N ASN A 239 11.59 17.33 -11.08
CA ASN A 239 11.48 17.48 -9.63
C ASN A 239 10.34 16.64 -9.01
N SER A 240 10.18 15.40 -9.47
CA SER A 240 9.17 14.47 -8.96
C SER A 240 9.75 13.08 -8.75
N PHE A 241 9.25 12.36 -7.74
CA PHE A 241 9.47 10.92 -7.62
C PHE A 241 8.44 10.17 -8.47
N CYS A 242 8.93 9.22 -9.24
CA CYS A 242 8.22 8.49 -10.27
C CYS A 242 8.27 7.00 -9.94
N SER A 243 7.18 6.54 -9.32
CA SER A 243 7.03 5.19 -8.81
C SER A 243 6.59 4.23 -9.92
N TYR A 244 7.10 3.00 -9.88
CA TYR A 244 6.87 1.98 -10.91
C TYR A 244 6.45 0.63 -10.30
N ALA A 245 5.74 -0.18 -11.08
CA ALA A 245 5.47 -1.57 -10.74
C ALA A 245 6.63 -2.48 -11.12
N CYS A 246 6.67 -3.67 -10.51
CA CYS A 246 7.61 -4.74 -10.84
C CYS A 246 6.82 -6.04 -11.09
N PRO A 247 7.42 -7.05 -11.74
CA PRO A 247 6.77 -8.33 -12.02
C PRO A 247 6.36 -9.12 -10.77
N ALA A 248 5.56 -10.18 -10.96
CA ALA A 248 5.16 -11.11 -9.90
C ALA A 248 6.39 -11.63 -9.11
N GLY A 249 6.33 -11.58 -7.77
CA GLY A 249 7.45 -11.91 -6.89
C GLY A 249 8.52 -10.82 -6.71
N TYR A 250 8.44 -9.69 -7.42
CA TYR A 250 9.40 -8.59 -7.36
C TYR A 250 8.82 -7.30 -6.74
N GLN A 251 9.73 -6.47 -6.26
CA GLN A 251 9.48 -5.16 -5.66
C GLN A 251 10.51 -4.15 -6.15
N LYS A 252 10.12 -2.87 -6.13
CA LYS A 252 11.02 -1.77 -6.50
C LYS A 252 12.18 -1.67 -5.52
N SER A 253 13.36 -1.34 -6.03
CA SER A 253 14.57 -1.14 -5.23
C SER A 253 14.83 0.33 -4.87
N GLN A 254 14.08 1.26 -5.48
CA GLN A 254 14.38 2.69 -5.49
C GLN A 254 13.46 3.47 -4.56
N TRP A 255 14.05 4.11 -3.56
CA TRP A 255 13.47 5.09 -2.65
C TRP A 255 14.60 5.95 -2.05
N PRO A 256 14.36 7.20 -1.66
CA PRO A 256 15.35 8.00 -0.95
C PRO A 256 15.58 7.40 0.46
N VAL A 257 16.77 6.84 0.69
CA VAL A 257 17.11 6.07 1.90
C VAL A 257 17.03 6.92 3.17
N ASP A 258 17.67 8.09 3.18
CA ASP A 258 17.73 8.98 4.35
C ASP A 258 16.52 9.94 4.46
N ASN A 259 15.70 10.06 3.42
CA ASN A 259 14.80 11.22 3.23
C ASN A 259 13.38 10.81 2.80
N GLN A 260 12.63 10.23 3.74
CA GLN A 260 11.19 10.06 3.62
C GLN A 260 10.45 11.37 3.97
N GLY A 261 9.14 11.47 3.69
CA GLY A 261 8.38 12.71 3.84
C GLY A 261 8.36 13.22 5.29
N SER A 262 8.58 14.52 5.50
CA SER A 262 8.60 15.16 6.84
C SER A 262 7.30 15.04 7.65
N THR A 263 6.22 14.62 6.98
CA THR A 263 4.86 14.32 7.46
C THR A 263 4.61 12.83 7.67
N LYS A 264 5.66 12.00 7.59
CA LYS A 264 5.68 10.52 7.59
C LYS A 264 5.15 9.82 6.33
N GLN A 265 4.80 10.56 5.28
CA GLN A 265 4.46 9.98 3.98
C GLN A 265 5.67 9.21 3.42
N SER A 266 5.46 8.00 2.88
CA SER A 266 6.52 7.32 2.14
C SER A 266 6.77 7.97 0.79
N VAL A 267 7.98 7.75 0.27
CA VAL A 267 8.46 8.30 -0.99
C VAL A 267 9.24 7.22 -1.71
N GLY A 268 8.96 6.98 -2.99
CA GLY A 268 9.55 5.87 -3.73
C GLY A 268 9.51 6.03 -5.24
N GLY A 269 10.29 5.20 -5.92
CA GLY A 269 10.54 5.31 -7.36
C GLY A 269 11.86 5.97 -7.74
N LEU A 270 12.06 6.16 -9.04
CA LEU A 270 13.17 6.96 -9.58
C LEU A 270 12.86 8.45 -9.38
N TYR A 271 13.87 9.29 -9.25
CA TYR A 271 13.69 10.74 -9.19
C TYR A 271 13.94 11.36 -10.57
N CYS A 272 13.02 12.17 -11.06
CA CYS A 272 13.26 13.02 -12.21
C CYS A 272 13.92 14.32 -11.76
N ASP A 273 15.14 14.58 -12.23
CA ASP A 273 15.85 15.82 -11.93
C ASP A 273 15.33 17.03 -12.74
N SER A 274 15.88 18.20 -12.40
CA SER A 274 15.66 19.47 -13.12
C SER A 274 16.41 19.58 -14.46
N GLN A 275 16.96 18.48 -14.95
CA GLN A 275 17.52 18.34 -16.30
C GLN A 275 16.65 17.41 -17.18
N GLY A 276 15.53 16.89 -16.65
CA GLY A 276 14.63 15.97 -17.34
C GLY A 276 15.13 14.52 -17.42
N MET A 277 16.08 14.13 -16.56
CA MET A 277 16.67 12.78 -16.54
C MET A 277 16.33 12.01 -15.27
N LEU A 278 16.18 10.69 -15.41
CA LEU A 278 15.86 9.76 -14.33
C LEU A 278 17.12 9.37 -13.54
N GLN A 279 17.02 9.49 -12.22
CA GLN A 279 18.09 9.23 -11.27
C GLN A 279 17.71 8.09 -10.32
N LEU A 280 18.67 7.21 -10.01
CA LEU A 280 18.57 6.28 -8.88
C LEU A 280 18.42 7.09 -7.57
N THR A 281 17.53 6.63 -6.71
CA THR A 281 17.21 7.22 -5.39
C THR A 281 17.75 6.38 -4.25
N ASN A 282 17.94 5.08 -4.48
CA ASN A 282 18.69 4.18 -3.62
C ASN A 282 19.98 3.72 -4.35
N PRO A 283 21.18 4.18 -3.95
CA PRO A 283 22.43 3.88 -4.64
C PRO A 283 22.93 2.45 -4.43
N ASP A 284 22.41 1.71 -3.45
CA ASP A 284 22.81 0.32 -3.18
C ASP A 284 22.28 -0.67 -4.22
N PHE A 285 21.28 -0.26 -5.02
CA PHE A 285 20.66 -1.08 -6.05
C PHE A 285 20.69 -0.40 -7.43
N LYS A 286 21.15 -1.12 -8.44
CA LYS A 286 21.10 -0.70 -9.86
C LYS A 286 20.00 -1.40 -10.67
N GLN A 287 19.58 -2.59 -10.24
CA GLN A 287 18.41 -3.28 -10.80
C GLN A 287 17.16 -2.63 -10.23
N LEU A 288 16.25 -2.12 -11.07
CA LEU A 288 15.04 -1.43 -10.59
C LEU A 288 14.11 -2.38 -9.81
N CYS A 289 14.02 -3.64 -10.25
CA CYS A 289 13.20 -4.66 -9.63
C CYS A 289 14.07 -5.73 -8.96
N ILE A 290 13.93 -5.86 -7.65
CA ILE A 290 14.56 -6.89 -6.82
C ILE A 290 13.52 -7.92 -6.38
N LYS A 291 13.90 -9.19 -6.25
CA LYS A 291 12.97 -10.24 -5.80
C LYS A 291 12.68 -10.06 -4.30
N GLY A 292 11.46 -10.36 -3.87
CA GLY A 292 11.16 -10.58 -2.45
C GLY A 292 11.84 -11.86 -1.93
N ALA A 293 11.64 -12.17 -0.64
CA ALA A 293 12.11 -13.38 0.02
C ALA A 293 11.59 -14.68 -0.62
N GLY A 294 10.48 -14.61 -1.39
CA GLY A 294 9.77 -15.78 -1.89
C GLY A 294 8.85 -16.36 -0.80
N GLY A 295 8.70 -17.68 -0.78
CA GLY A 295 7.88 -18.39 0.22
C GLY A 295 6.36 -18.28 0.03
N VAL A 296 5.84 -17.26 -0.68
CA VAL A 296 4.40 -17.12 -0.97
C VAL A 296 4.13 -17.29 -2.47
N THR A 297 3.16 -18.14 -2.81
CA THR A 297 2.64 -18.28 -4.18
C THR A 297 1.11 -18.22 -4.19
N ILE A 298 0.52 -17.88 -5.35
CA ILE A 298 -0.93 -17.93 -5.62
C ILE A 298 -1.22 -19.00 -6.68
N GLU A 299 -2.34 -19.70 -6.52
CA GLU A 299 -3.02 -20.45 -7.56
C GLU A 299 -4.53 -20.18 -7.57
N SER A 300 -5.19 -20.32 -8.72
CA SER A 300 -6.63 -20.07 -8.86
C SER A 300 -7.35 -21.13 -9.71
N THR A 301 -8.54 -21.48 -9.27
CA THR A 301 -9.53 -22.27 -10.03
C THR A 301 -10.84 -21.51 -10.27
N VAL A 302 -10.88 -20.23 -9.89
CA VAL A 302 -12.03 -19.33 -10.10
C VAL A 302 -12.20 -19.06 -11.59
N GLY A 303 -13.45 -19.01 -12.06
CA GLY A 303 -13.79 -18.96 -13.48
C GLY A 303 -13.28 -17.73 -14.22
N ASP A 304 -13.38 -16.57 -13.55
CA ASP A 304 -13.03 -15.25 -14.07
C ASP A 304 -11.73 -14.71 -13.45
N VAL A 305 -11.17 -13.64 -14.03
CA VAL A 305 -9.92 -13.03 -13.56
C VAL A 305 -10.08 -12.40 -12.17
N ILE A 306 -9.06 -12.55 -11.32
CA ILE A 306 -8.95 -11.88 -10.03
C ILE A 306 -7.78 -10.89 -10.10
N SER A 307 -8.04 -9.63 -9.72
CA SER A 307 -7.01 -8.61 -9.56
C SER A 307 -6.57 -8.50 -8.10
N VAL A 308 -5.33 -8.89 -7.83
CA VAL A 308 -4.66 -8.79 -6.54
C VAL A 308 -3.78 -7.54 -6.56
N CYS A 309 -4.24 -6.46 -5.95
CA CYS A 309 -3.59 -5.15 -6.08
C CYS A 309 -2.73 -4.84 -4.84
N ARG A 310 -1.41 -4.68 -5.01
CA ARG A 310 -0.46 -4.34 -3.95
C ARG A 310 -0.36 -2.83 -3.76
N THR A 311 -0.19 -2.40 -2.52
CA THR A 311 0.18 -1.02 -2.20
C THR A 311 1.48 -0.61 -2.90
N ASP A 312 1.49 0.59 -3.49
CA ASP A 312 2.67 1.29 -3.99
C ASP A 312 3.50 1.81 -2.80
N TYR A 313 4.30 0.91 -2.24
CA TYR A 313 5.08 1.13 -1.03
C TYR A 313 6.53 0.64 -1.17
N PRO A 314 7.54 1.46 -0.83
CA PRO A 314 7.43 2.91 -0.61
C PRO A 314 6.98 3.64 -1.89
N GLY A 315 6.19 4.70 -1.77
CA GLY A 315 5.61 5.39 -2.92
C GLY A 315 4.36 6.19 -2.57
N THR A 316 3.34 6.12 -3.41
CA THR A 316 2.08 6.87 -3.25
C THR A 316 1.12 6.28 -2.22
N GLU A 317 1.40 5.11 -1.66
CA GLU A 317 0.53 4.36 -0.73
C GLU A 317 -0.84 3.95 -1.31
N ALA A 318 -1.05 4.13 -2.62
CA ALA A 318 -2.21 3.63 -3.34
C ALA A 318 -1.97 2.20 -3.87
N GLU A 319 -3.03 1.41 -3.96
CA GLU A 319 -3.05 0.01 -4.40
C GLU A 319 -2.90 -0.19 -5.92
N THR A 320 -1.91 0.46 -6.52
CA THR A 320 -1.74 0.51 -7.98
C THR A 320 -0.90 -0.63 -8.55
N VAL A 321 -0.05 -1.30 -7.75
CA VAL A 321 0.88 -2.32 -8.27
C VAL A 321 0.14 -3.66 -8.47
N PRO A 322 -0.08 -4.14 -9.70
CA PRO A 322 -1.09 -5.16 -9.96
C PRO A 322 -0.52 -6.58 -10.02
N LEU A 323 -1.39 -7.55 -9.76
CA LEU A 323 -1.19 -8.94 -10.11
C LEU A 323 -2.52 -9.56 -10.58
N SER A 324 -2.62 -9.86 -11.88
CA SER A 324 -3.73 -10.65 -12.43
C SER A 324 -3.52 -12.13 -12.16
N VAL A 325 -4.57 -12.81 -11.70
CA VAL A 325 -4.62 -14.26 -11.47
C VAL A 325 -5.82 -14.82 -12.22
N ASN A 326 -5.59 -15.77 -13.11
CA ASN A 326 -6.57 -16.34 -14.03
C ASN A 326 -6.93 -17.77 -13.65
N ASN A 327 -8.01 -18.30 -14.23
CA ASN A 327 -8.39 -19.70 -14.06
C ASN A 327 -7.28 -20.66 -14.53
N GLY A 328 -6.78 -21.51 -13.63
CA GLY A 328 -5.73 -22.48 -13.92
C GLY A 328 -4.31 -21.94 -13.78
N ASP A 329 -4.12 -20.68 -13.36
CA ASP A 329 -2.81 -20.19 -12.96
C ASP A 329 -2.37 -20.88 -11.66
N THR A 330 -1.12 -21.34 -11.62
CA THR A 330 -0.53 -22.06 -10.48
C THR A 330 0.89 -21.59 -10.19
N GLY A 331 1.25 -21.39 -8.92
CA GLY A 331 2.62 -21.07 -8.52
C GLY A 331 3.08 -19.66 -8.90
N ILE A 332 2.15 -18.70 -9.00
CA ILE A 332 2.51 -17.29 -9.22
C ILE A 332 3.14 -16.73 -7.95
N ASP A 333 4.43 -16.35 -7.99
CA ASP A 333 5.11 -15.72 -6.85
C ASP A 333 4.37 -14.45 -6.39
N LEU A 334 3.98 -14.40 -5.11
CA LEU A 334 3.55 -13.16 -4.46
C LEU A 334 4.77 -12.50 -3.81
N CYS A 335 4.92 -11.18 -3.97
CA CYS A 335 6.11 -10.51 -3.46
C CYS A 335 6.07 -10.39 -1.93
N ASN A 336 7.00 -11.05 -1.27
CA ASN A 336 7.13 -11.11 0.17
C ASN A 336 8.36 -10.28 0.62
N PRO A 337 8.19 -9.06 1.17
CA PRO A 337 9.33 -8.25 1.59
C PRO A 337 10.02 -8.84 2.81
N ASP A 338 11.36 -8.87 2.82
CA ASP A 338 12.10 -9.23 4.01
C ASP A 338 12.36 -8.01 4.89
N LYS A 339 11.92 -8.11 6.15
CA LYS A 339 11.94 -7.04 7.14
C LYS A 339 13.37 -6.56 7.48
N ALA A 340 14.38 -7.40 7.31
CA ALA A 340 15.76 -7.08 7.65
C ALA A 340 16.56 -6.47 6.49
N THR A 341 16.10 -6.64 5.24
CA THR A 341 16.86 -6.23 4.04
C THR A 341 16.10 -5.32 3.06
N TYR A 342 14.80 -5.09 3.28
CA TYR A 342 13.99 -4.17 2.48
C TYR A 342 13.77 -2.80 3.16
N TYR A 343 12.99 -1.94 2.50
CA TYR A 343 12.58 -0.63 2.98
C TYR A 343 12.10 -0.65 4.44
N SER A 344 12.57 0.32 5.22
CA SER A 344 12.23 0.52 6.63
C SER A 344 11.66 1.92 6.85
N TRP A 345 10.48 2.00 7.47
CA TRP A 345 9.77 3.24 7.77
C TRP A 345 9.93 3.57 9.25
N GLU A 346 10.41 4.77 9.57
CA GLU A 346 10.79 5.21 10.94
C GLU A 346 11.70 4.22 11.72
N GLY A 347 12.51 3.42 11.00
CA GLY A 347 13.38 2.39 11.59
C GLY A 347 12.70 1.04 11.84
N ALA A 348 11.43 0.87 11.45
CA ALA A 348 10.75 -0.42 11.42
C ALA A 348 10.74 -0.99 9.99
N GLY A 349 11.31 -2.18 9.80
CA GLY A 349 11.21 -2.91 8.54
C GLY A 349 9.76 -3.25 8.19
N THR A 350 9.45 -3.28 6.89
CA THR A 350 8.08 -3.21 6.37
C THR A 350 7.57 -4.54 5.80
N SER A 351 6.28 -4.58 5.45
CA SER A 351 5.58 -5.72 4.85
C SER A 351 4.74 -5.25 3.66
N ALA A 352 4.34 -6.17 2.78
CA ALA A 352 3.46 -5.84 1.65
C ALA A 352 2.00 -6.08 2.04
N GLN A 353 1.14 -5.10 1.74
CA GLN A 353 -0.31 -5.25 1.79
C GLN A 353 -0.88 -5.40 0.38
N TYR A 354 -1.87 -6.28 0.26
CA TYR A 354 -2.61 -6.56 -0.97
C TYR A 354 -4.10 -6.38 -0.73
N TYR A 355 -4.81 -6.01 -1.79
CA TYR A 355 -6.24 -5.80 -1.87
C TYR A 355 -6.79 -6.86 -2.82
N LEU A 356 -7.59 -7.79 -2.29
CA LEU A 356 -8.25 -8.83 -3.08
C LEU A 356 -9.58 -8.30 -3.59
N ASN A 357 -9.71 -8.17 -4.90
CA ASN A 357 -10.94 -7.71 -5.54
C ASN A 357 -11.87 -8.91 -5.86
N PRO A 358 -13.20 -8.69 -5.94
CA PRO A 358 -14.12 -9.65 -6.55
C PRO A 358 -13.67 -10.06 -7.96
N SER A 359 -14.06 -11.26 -8.41
CA SER A 359 -13.66 -11.76 -9.72
C SER A 359 -14.39 -11.06 -10.87
N GLY A 360 -13.84 -11.19 -12.08
CA GLY A 360 -14.35 -10.53 -13.29
C GLY A 360 -13.79 -9.12 -13.53
N HIS A 361 -12.99 -8.58 -12.60
CA HIS A 361 -12.46 -7.22 -12.68
C HIS A 361 -10.95 -7.18 -13.01
N GLY A 362 -10.60 -6.47 -14.08
CA GLY A 362 -9.22 -6.30 -14.55
C GLY A 362 -8.40 -5.29 -13.71
N PRO A 363 -7.06 -5.28 -13.82
CA PRO A 363 -6.21 -4.33 -13.10
C PRO A 363 -6.52 -2.86 -13.42
N ASP A 364 -7.03 -2.61 -14.62
CA ASP A 364 -7.49 -1.31 -15.12
C ASP A 364 -8.81 -0.84 -14.50
N GLU A 365 -9.63 -1.77 -13.98
CA GLU A 365 -10.82 -1.45 -13.17
C GLU A 365 -10.51 -1.43 -11.65
N ALA A 366 -9.55 -2.24 -11.20
CA ALA A 366 -9.39 -2.63 -9.80
C ALA A 366 -8.13 -2.10 -9.10
N CYS A 367 -6.99 -1.97 -9.80
CA CYS A 367 -5.71 -1.59 -9.20
C CYS A 367 -5.44 -0.08 -9.38
N TRP A 368 -6.32 0.72 -8.80
CA TRP A 368 -6.22 2.19 -8.70
C TRP A 368 -7.17 2.68 -7.61
N TRP A 369 -6.94 3.92 -7.13
CA TRP A 369 -7.71 4.54 -6.05
C TRP A 369 -9.18 4.77 -6.44
N ASN A 370 -10.02 3.80 -6.07
CA ASN A 370 -11.39 3.71 -6.53
C ASN A 370 -12.36 4.56 -5.68
N VAL A 371 -13.63 4.60 -6.09
CA VAL A 371 -14.68 5.41 -5.44
C VAL A 371 -15.43 4.65 -4.35
N GLU A 372 -15.95 5.39 -3.36
CA GLU A 372 -16.69 4.82 -2.23
C GLU A 372 -17.90 4.01 -2.71
N GLY A 373 -17.94 2.74 -2.33
CA GLY A 373 -19.02 1.82 -2.69
C GLY A 373 -18.86 1.13 -4.05
N SER A 374 -17.69 1.20 -4.67
CA SER A 374 -17.30 0.32 -5.78
C SER A 374 -17.16 -1.15 -5.35
N GLY A 375 -16.56 -1.40 -4.18
CA GLY A 375 -16.11 -2.74 -3.78
C GLY A 375 -14.76 -3.13 -4.39
N LEU A 376 -14.03 -2.17 -4.97
CA LEU A 376 -12.78 -2.37 -5.72
C LEU A 376 -11.64 -1.49 -5.17
N GLY A 377 -10.39 -1.88 -5.45
CA GLY A 377 -9.18 -1.16 -5.03
C GLY A 377 -9.11 -0.97 -3.51
N ASN A 378 -8.87 0.27 -3.09
CA ASN A 378 -8.98 0.75 -1.71
C ASN A 378 -10.30 0.39 -1.01
N TYR A 379 -11.40 0.17 -1.75
CA TYR A 379 -12.70 -0.27 -1.24
C TYR A 379 -12.99 -1.77 -1.42
N SER A 380 -11.98 -2.58 -1.77
CA SER A 380 -12.12 -4.04 -1.84
C SER A 380 -12.31 -4.67 -0.45
N PRO A 381 -13.01 -5.82 -0.33
CA PRO A 381 -13.49 -6.33 0.96
C PRO A 381 -12.43 -7.03 1.82
N VAL A 382 -11.38 -7.58 1.20
CA VAL A 382 -10.41 -8.47 1.84
C VAL A 382 -9.00 -7.97 1.56
N ASN A 383 -8.19 -7.87 2.61
CA ASN A 383 -6.75 -7.64 2.49
C ASN A 383 -5.97 -8.92 2.78
N LEU A 384 -4.84 -9.08 2.08
CA LEU A 384 -3.74 -9.94 2.53
C LEU A 384 -2.56 -9.07 2.99
N GLY A 385 -1.78 -9.57 3.94
CA GLY A 385 -0.45 -9.05 4.26
C GLY A 385 0.61 -10.13 4.13
N THR A 386 1.81 -9.80 3.67
CA THR A 386 2.96 -10.73 3.61
C THR A 386 4.24 -10.06 4.10
N GLY A 387 5.03 -10.76 4.91
CA GLY A 387 6.40 -10.34 5.26
C GLY A 387 7.28 -11.51 5.70
N SER A 388 8.59 -11.40 5.49
CA SER A 388 9.62 -12.33 5.94
C SER A 388 10.45 -11.72 7.08
N THR A 389 10.87 -12.54 8.04
CA THR A 389 12.00 -12.25 8.92
C THR A 389 12.70 -13.56 9.28
N ASP A 390 14.03 -13.55 9.31
CA ASP A 390 14.85 -14.71 9.72
C ASP A 390 14.58 -16.01 8.91
N GLY A 391 14.09 -15.87 7.67
CA GLY A 391 13.69 -16.97 6.79
C GLY A 391 12.25 -17.48 7.00
N GLN A 392 11.55 -17.01 8.03
CA GLN A 392 10.14 -17.34 8.27
C GLN A 392 9.23 -16.39 7.50
N THR A 393 8.38 -16.93 6.63
CA THR A 393 7.31 -16.17 5.97
C THR A 393 6.08 -16.10 6.87
N PHE A 394 5.47 -14.92 6.95
CA PHE A 394 4.19 -14.66 7.60
C PHE A 394 3.18 -14.16 6.55
N LEU A 395 1.97 -14.69 6.58
CA LEU A 395 0.85 -14.25 5.73
C LEU A 395 -0.40 -14.03 6.57
N SER A 396 -1.05 -12.88 6.39
CA SER A 396 -2.32 -12.53 7.05
C SER A 396 -3.47 -12.37 6.06
N ILE A 397 -4.70 -12.57 6.55
CA ILE A 397 -5.94 -12.25 5.83
C ILE A 397 -6.93 -11.60 6.79
N PHE A 398 -7.54 -10.48 6.39
CA PHE A 398 -8.44 -9.69 7.24
C PHE A 398 -9.38 -8.80 6.41
N GLY A 399 -10.46 -8.31 7.00
CA GLY A 399 -11.37 -7.38 6.36
C GLY A 399 -10.82 -5.96 6.33
N ASN A 400 -11.06 -5.24 5.23
CA ASN A 400 -10.61 -3.86 5.00
C ASN A 400 -11.37 -2.85 5.89
N SER A 401 -11.05 -2.87 7.19
CA SER A 401 -11.63 -2.03 8.24
C SER A 401 -10.60 -0.98 8.68
N PRO A 402 -10.98 0.29 8.91
CA PRO A 402 -12.34 0.83 8.99
C PRO A 402 -12.91 1.35 7.67
N THR A 403 -12.24 1.14 6.54
CA THR A 403 -12.67 1.62 5.20
C THR A 403 -14.05 1.10 4.83
N LEU A 404 -14.33 -0.15 5.17
CA LEU A 404 -15.62 -0.81 5.08
C LEU A 404 -16.12 -1.20 6.48
N THR A 405 -17.43 -1.10 6.66
CA THR A 405 -18.11 -1.39 7.93
C THR A 405 -19.27 -2.39 7.81
N ASP A 406 -19.51 -2.91 6.60
CA ASP A 406 -20.57 -3.87 6.29
C ASP A 406 -20.00 -5.03 5.46
N PHE A 407 -19.36 -5.97 6.17
CA PHE A 407 -18.84 -7.22 5.59
C PHE A 407 -19.95 -8.26 5.30
N SER A 408 -21.24 -7.91 5.50
CA SER A 408 -22.36 -8.72 4.98
C SER A 408 -22.70 -8.34 3.53
N LYS A 409 -22.46 -7.07 3.16
CA LYS A 409 -22.59 -6.54 1.81
C LYS A 409 -21.29 -6.69 1.02
N TRP A 410 -20.18 -6.15 1.54
CA TRP A 410 -18.90 -6.11 0.85
C TRP A 410 -18.15 -7.42 1.08
N THR A 411 -18.14 -8.27 0.06
CA THR A 411 -17.68 -9.66 0.13
C THR A 411 -17.04 -10.08 -1.19
N LEU A 412 -16.09 -11.01 -1.15
CA LEU A 412 -15.65 -11.71 -2.36
C LEU A 412 -16.73 -12.71 -2.80
N ASP A 413 -16.67 -13.10 -4.06
CA ASP A 413 -17.49 -14.11 -4.72
C ASP A 413 -16.82 -15.50 -4.78
N TYR A 414 -15.55 -15.59 -4.39
CA TYR A 414 -14.72 -16.80 -4.28
C TYR A 414 -14.18 -17.00 -2.85
N ASP A 415 -13.74 -18.22 -2.53
CA ASP A 415 -13.06 -18.56 -1.29
C ASP A 415 -11.53 -18.37 -1.41
N VAL A 416 -10.86 -18.11 -0.28
CA VAL A 416 -9.39 -17.95 -0.16
C VAL A 416 -8.87 -18.87 0.95
N THR A 417 -8.10 -19.90 0.58
CA THR A 417 -7.55 -20.89 1.53
C THR A 417 -6.01 -20.95 1.46
N PHE A 418 -5.37 -21.43 2.53
CA PHE A 418 -3.90 -21.52 2.61
C PHE A 418 -3.42 -22.94 2.82
N ILE A 419 -2.46 -23.36 2.01
CA ILE A 419 -1.61 -24.53 2.28
C ILE A 419 -0.28 -24.01 2.84
N VAL A 420 0.02 -24.32 4.09
CA VAL A 420 1.24 -23.92 4.80
C VAL A 420 2.10 -25.17 4.97
N ASP A 421 3.31 -25.17 4.40
CA ASP A 421 4.27 -26.29 4.45
C ASP A 421 3.62 -27.66 4.13
N GLY A 422 2.78 -27.66 3.08
CA GLY A 422 2.05 -28.83 2.58
C GLY A 422 0.75 -29.19 3.33
N THR A 423 0.34 -28.41 4.33
CA THR A 423 -0.85 -28.69 5.18
C THR A 423 -1.92 -27.59 5.03
N GLU A 424 -3.20 -27.93 4.87
CA GLU A 424 -4.29 -26.93 4.88
C GLU A 424 -4.43 -26.25 6.25
N SER A 425 -4.50 -24.91 6.27
CA SER A 425 -4.71 -24.13 7.49
C SER A 425 -6.18 -23.92 7.82
N GLY A 426 -6.50 -23.84 9.11
CA GLY A 426 -7.82 -23.38 9.58
C GLY A 426 -8.07 -21.89 9.27
N CYS A 427 -7.01 -21.10 9.14
CA CYS A 427 -7.06 -19.69 8.77
C CYS A 427 -7.40 -19.55 7.27
N LYS A 428 -8.55 -18.92 6.97
CA LYS A 428 -9.07 -18.75 5.60
C LYS A 428 -10.19 -17.71 5.50
N TYR A 429 -10.53 -17.30 4.28
CA TYR A 429 -11.81 -16.67 3.94
C TYR A 429 -12.65 -17.70 3.17
N GLN A 430 -13.86 -18.02 3.65
CA GLN A 430 -14.70 -19.06 3.05
C GLN A 430 -16.19 -18.75 3.26
N ASN A 431 -17.05 -19.03 2.29
CA ASN A 431 -18.49 -18.73 2.33
C ASN A 431 -18.80 -17.27 2.78
N LYS A 432 -17.97 -16.32 2.32
CA LYS A 432 -18.01 -14.89 2.68
C LYS A 432 -17.69 -14.57 4.16
N GLN A 433 -17.09 -15.50 4.91
CA GLN A 433 -16.69 -15.35 6.30
C GLN A 433 -15.18 -15.52 6.50
N PHE A 434 -14.62 -14.83 7.49
CA PHE A 434 -13.22 -15.01 7.92
C PHE A 434 -13.14 -16.03 9.04
N TYR A 435 -12.20 -16.97 8.94
CA TYR A 435 -11.95 -18.04 9.91
C TYR A 435 -10.56 -17.92 10.53
N GLY A 436 -10.46 -18.19 11.82
CA GLY A 436 -9.23 -18.20 12.60
C GLY A 436 -8.48 -19.53 12.48
N LEU A 437 -7.30 -19.60 13.11
CA LEU A 437 -6.44 -20.79 13.06
C LEU A 437 -7.10 -22.07 13.59
N ASN A 438 -8.15 -21.96 14.41
CA ASN A 438 -8.89 -23.09 14.97
C ASN A 438 -10.22 -23.37 14.22
N GLY A 439 -10.48 -22.67 13.11
CA GLY A 439 -11.75 -22.76 12.37
C GLY A 439 -12.91 -21.98 12.99
N GLU A 440 -12.64 -21.07 13.93
CA GLU A 440 -13.64 -20.15 14.50
C GLU A 440 -13.93 -18.97 13.57
N VAL A 441 -15.16 -18.46 13.51
CA VAL A 441 -15.45 -17.23 12.73
C VAL A 441 -14.96 -16.01 13.51
N THR A 442 -14.12 -15.17 12.89
CA THR A 442 -13.33 -14.12 13.58
C THR A 442 -13.96 -12.72 13.57
N ASP A 443 -15.21 -12.58 13.10
CA ASP A 443 -15.86 -11.29 12.80
C ASP A 443 -14.90 -10.28 12.14
N HIS A 444 -14.59 -10.52 10.86
CA HIS A 444 -13.74 -9.71 9.99
C HIS A 444 -12.30 -9.37 10.45
N THR A 445 -11.92 -9.62 11.71
CA THR A 445 -10.55 -9.37 12.22
C THR A 445 -9.50 -10.30 11.62
N GLY A 446 -9.90 -11.49 11.16
CA GLY A 446 -9.07 -12.37 10.36
C GLY A 446 -8.03 -13.14 11.16
N CYS A 447 -6.92 -13.49 10.50
CA CYS A 447 -5.92 -14.41 11.03
C CYS A 447 -4.55 -14.23 10.36
N VAL A 448 -3.53 -14.86 10.95
CA VAL A 448 -2.15 -14.90 10.46
C VAL A 448 -1.64 -16.34 10.49
N VAL A 449 -0.96 -16.78 9.44
CA VAL A 449 -0.20 -18.03 9.34
C VAL A 449 1.29 -17.74 9.15
N SER A 450 2.13 -18.73 9.46
CA SER A 450 3.56 -18.67 9.21
C SER A 450 4.09 -20.03 8.74
N GLY A 451 4.96 -20.04 7.73
CA GLY A 451 5.62 -21.24 7.20
C GLY A 451 6.91 -20.91 6.43
N GLU A 452 7.62 -21.92 5.96
CA GLU A 452 8.68 -21.73 4.95
C GLU A 452 8.05 -21.49 3.57
N THR A 453 6.92 -22.15 3.32
CA THR A 453 6.14 -22.12 2.08
C THR A 453 4.64 -21.96 2.36
N ILE A 454 3.99 -21.06 1.63
CA ILE A 454 2.57 -20.76 1.71
C ILE A 454 2.00 -20.66 0.29
N VAL A 455 1.03 -21.52 -0.01
CA VAL A 455 0.22 -21.44 -1.24
C VAL A 455 -1.13 -20.84 -0.91
N VAL A 456 -1.44 -19.70 -1.49
CA VAL A 456 -2.76 -19.06 -1.47
C VAL A 456 -3.59 -19.63 -2.61
N LYS A 457 -4.74 -20.22 -2.29
CA LYS A 457 -5.65 -20.81 -3.27
C LYS A 457 -6.93 -19.99 -3.38
N PHE A 458 -7.28 -19.59 -4.60
CA PHE A 458 -8.61 -19.06 -4.93
C PHE A 458 -9.48 -20.15 -5.57
N SER A 459 -10.73 -20.28 -5.11
CA SER A 459 -11.67 -21.34 -5.53
C SER A 459 -13.13 -20.93 -5.45
#